data_AF-A0A7X7EEP5-F1
#
_entry.id   AF-A0A7X7EEP5-F1
#
_cell.length_a   1.000
_cell.length_b   1.000
_cell.length_c   1.000
_cell.angle_alpha   90.00
_cell.angle_beta   90.00
_cell.angle_gamma   90.00
#
_symmetry.space_group_name_H-M   'P 1'
#
loop_
_entity.id
_entity.type
_entity.pdbx_description
1 polymer ?
#
loop_
_entity_poly.entity_id
_entity_poly.type
_entity_poly.pdbx_seq_one_letter_code
_entity_poly.pdbx_strand_id
1 'polypeptide(L)'
;MNKRWLLPILLALLLLAAGCQSYTASQGKDAIQLSASEGSLPVTKYSTIEAERQAILDAELARQQLEEEQKKAQQEEQERELAARQAMEAEQKRLLEEQQLQQSRQQAWDEAQATIASLGEKTTLLERSNKDLKTRLDATLQALSAIEGEQGSTSGQLAAALQQLEELTQAKADLQARLDAALEALAATKEEATSTGEQLIIALQELDDLTQAYENLTYHANELEGLLTEQQIIKGELEDLLAQTEADFLAKESALQSQHATLVESLESTIQSLGEEMGILKVQLEEKTSTLEEKIRLEQERDAEAKRLAQLKQQELAQKEALERQLEEEERLRQAALEQLYRQIPPLDKLTFPRIYTTDKPTALLTDQSQLHAMLLPLDDKPWSDKGMAVQVKNSISDLSHPVIFLTGHMQNVIDVVREVGMHAVLVEGGAIITSLPIISSSAHGASVQFSEKKTLRLALAYLPEYKVLSTFASGGDWQAVQKSVTQARQESLKAIIAEGSVTEPTLLAASLFEPSHQDWNTFSPIAYRQVDYLWPLSTLLEDEQFYDVYRATHFSSATDAGNTLLKKDFKERIDYMFSRKMLPLASSMLTIGGESVADADGIARYGLVTSFLVP
;
A
#
# COMPACT_ATOMS: atom_id res chain seq x y z
N MET A 1 113.80 52.20 6.15
CA MET A 1 112.48 51.61 5.84
C MET A 1 111.40 52.66 6.09
N ASN A 2 110.63 52.99 5.06
CA ASN A 2 109.80 54.19 4.98
C ASN A 2 108.52 54.07 5.82
N LYS A 3 108.32 55.01 6.76
CA LYS A 3 107.12 55.17 7.61
C LYS A 3 105.80 55.42 6.85
N ARG A 4 105.80 55.44 5.51
CA ARG A 4 104.62 55.67 4.66
C ARG A 4 103.81 54.40 4.35
N TRP A 5 104.27 53.22 4.75
CA TRP A 5 103.58 51.95 4.52
C TRP A 5 102.93 51.32 5.78
N LEU A 6 103.10 51.92 6.96
CA LEU A 6 102.50 51.41 8.20
C LEU A 6 101.00 51.68 8.31
N LEU A 7 100.52 52.80 7.75
CA LEU A 7 99.09 53.17 7.81
C LEU A 7 98.17 52.24 7.01
N PRO A 8 98.46 51.85 5.75
CA PRO A 8 97.59 50.94 5.01
C PRO A 8 97.60 49.50 5.57
N ILE A 9 98.72 49.06 6.17
CA ILE A 9 98.84 47.73 6.79
C ILE A 9 98.02 47.67 8.10
N LEU A 10 98.03 48.74 8.91
CA LEU A 10 97.23 48.82 10.13
C LEU A 10 95.72 48.89 9.82
N LEU A 11 95.33 49.55 8.72
CA LEU A 11 93.94 49.64 8.27
C LEU A 11 93.42 48.29 7.73
N ALA A 12 94.26 47.52 7.03
CA ALA A 12 93.93 46.18 6.56
C ALA A 12 93.78 45.16 7.69
N LEU A 13 94.57 45.28 8.77
CA LEU A 13 94.45 44.44 9.97
C LEU A 13 93.20 44.76 10.82
N LEU A 14 92.74 46.02 10.83
CA LEU A 14 91.49 46.41 11.51
C LEU A 14 90.23 45.98 10.76
N LEU A 15 90.28 45.88 9.43
CA LEU A 15 89.15 45.38 8.61
C LEU A 15 89.00 43.85 8.66
N LEU A 16 90.07 43.11 8.96
CA LEU A 16 90.02 41.65 9.15
C LEU A 16 89.53 41.21 10.54
N ALA A 17 89.50 42.12 11.53
CA ALA A 17 89.04 41.82 12.90
C ALA A 17 87.57 42.21 13.17
N ALA A 18 86.88 42.86 12.22
CA ALA A 18 85.49 43.32 12.35
C ALA A 18 84.45 42.39 11.68
N GLY A 19 84.83 41.14 11.36
CA GLY A 19 83.94 40.12 10.77
C GLY A 19 83.43 39.05 11.74
N CYS A 20 83.79 39.11 13.03
CA CYS A 20 83.26 38.20 14.05
C CYS A 20 81.88 38.69 14.50
N GLN A 21 80.84 38.41 13.70
CA GLN A 21 79.47 38.46 14.22
C GLN A 21 79.32 37.39 15.29
N SER A 22 79.05 37.84 16.51
CA SER A 22 78.66 36.99 17.63
C SER A 22 77.27 36.44 17.35
N TYR A 23 77.18 35.17 17.00
CA TYR A 23 75.91 34.46 16.87
C TYR A 23 75.31 34.27 18.27
N THR A 24 74.34 35.10 18.63
CA THR A 24 73.61 34.98 19.90
C THR A 24 72.67 33.78 19.84
N ALA A 25 72.72 32.94 20.88
CA ALA A 25 71.95 31.71 21.06
C ALA A 25 70.41 31.88 21.04
N SER A 26 69.87 33.09 20.87
CA SER A 26 68.44 33.31 20.63
C SER A 26 68.03 33.14 19.16
N GLN A 27 68.96 33.26 18.20
CA GLN A 27 68.66 33.09 16.76
C GLN A 27 68.88 31.65 16.25
N GLY A 28 69.44 30.77 17.08
CA GLY A 28 69.52 29.32 16.80
C GLY A 28 68.26 28.53 17.20
N LYS A 29 67.30 29.16 17.90
CA LYS A 29 66.03 28.51 18.29
C LYS A 29 64.97 28.52 17.19
N ASP A 30 65.05 29.47 16.25
CA ASP A 30 64.09 29.58 15.14
C ASP A 30 64.56 28.85 13.86
N ALA A 31 65.81 28.36 13.83
CA ALA A 31 66.37 27.57 12.74
C ALA A 31 66.39 26.05 13.00
N ILE A 32 65.91 25.61 14.18
CA ILE A 32 65.60 24.20 14.44
C ILE A 32 64.09 24.03 14.23
N GLN A 33 63.67 24.02 12.97
CA GLN A 33 62.50 23.24 12.63
C GLN A 33 62.91 21.78 12.79
N LEU A 34 62.49 21.17 13.90
CA LEU A 34 62.24 19.74 13.94
C LEU A 34 61.17 19.48 12.88
N SER A 35 61.60 19.25 11.64
CA SER A 35 60.80 18.44 10.74
C SER A 35 60.55 17.14 11.49
N ALA A 36 59.28 16.85 11.73
CA ALA A 36 58.85 15.54 12.16
C ALA A 36 59.39 14.55 11.13
N SER A 37 60.55 13.97 11.42
CA SER A 37 60.98 12.76 10.77
C SER A 37 59.96 11.72 11.18
N GLU A 38 59.08 11.33 10.26
CA GLU A 38 58.56 9.97 10.22
C GLU A 38 59.73 9.03 9.91
N GLY A 39 60.68 8.97 10.85
CA GLY A 39 61.59 7.86 11.01
C GLY A 39 60.85 6.87 11.88
N SER A 40 60.47 5.72 11.29
CA SER A 40 60.14 4.54 12.06
C SER A 40 61.23 4.33 13.12
N LEU A 41 60.84 4.41 14.39
CA LEU A 41 61.70 4.05 15.50
C LEU A 41 62.36 2.69 15.21
N PRO A 42 63.65 2.49 15.56
CA PRO A 42 64.28 1.20 15.35
C PRO A 42 63.43 0.11 16.01
N VAL A 43 62.98 -0.85 15.22
CA VAL A 43 62.13 -1.96 15.69
C VAL A 43 62.94 -2.76 16.69
N THR A 44 62.67 -2.53 17.97
CA THR A 44 63.24 -3.30 19.05
C THR A 44 62.37 -4.54 19.26
N LYS A 45 62.89 -5.58 19.91
CA LYS A 45 62.04 -6.72 20.35
C LYS A 45 60.82 -6.25 21.17
N TYR A 46 60.92 -5.09 21.81
CA TYR A 46 59.82 -4.52 22.59
C TYR A 46 58.71 -3.94 21.69
N SER A 47 59.06 -3.25 20.59
CA SER A 47 58.06 -2.68 19.67
C SER A 47 57.34 -3.75 18.83
N THR A 48 57.97 -4.89 18.59
CA THR A 48 57.29 -6.07 17.97
C THR A 48 56.32 -6.73 18.94
N ILE A 49 56.69 -6.87 20.22
CA ILE A 49 55.79 -7.37 21.27
C ILE A 49 54.63 -6.40 21.50
N GLU A 50 54.86 -5.08 21.46
CA GLU A 50 53.78 -4.09 21.55
C GLU A 50 52.85 -4.12 20.33
N ALA A 51 53.38 -4.30 19.11
CA ALA A 51 52.57 -4.46 17.91
C ALA A 51 51.75 -5.76 17.92
N GLU A 52 52.33 -6.88 18.37
CA GLU A 52 51.60 -8.14 18.56
C GLU A 52 50.52 -8.01 19.63
N ARG A 53 50.81 -7.32 20.74
CA ARG A 53 49.85 -7.08 21.81
C ARG A 53 48.70 -6.18 21.34
N GLN A 54 49.00 -5.17 20.53
CA GLN A 54 48.01 -4.30 19.92
C GLN A 54 47.15 -5.06 18.91
N ALA A 55 47.76 -5.90 18.06
CA ALA A 55 47.02 -6.74 17.13
C ALA A 55 46.11 -7.76 17.83
N ILE A 56 46.52 -8.30 18.98
CA ILE A 56 45.68 -9.17 19.82
C ILE A 56 44.50 -8.39 20.42
N LEU A 57 44.76 -7.19 20.94
CA LEU A 57 43.72 -6.29 21.47
C LEU A 57 42.71 -5.89 20.37
N ASP A 58 43.19 -5.53 19.19
CA ASP A 58 42.34 -5.13 18.06
C ASP A 58 41.54 -6.33 17.53
N ALA A 59 42.12 -7.53 17.49
CA ALA A 59 41.42 -8.76 17.14
C ALA A 59 40.37 -9.16 18.18
N GLU A 60 40.63 -8.93 19.47
CA GLU A 60 39.68 -9.17 20.55
C GLU A 60 38.51 -8.17 20.52
N LEU A 61 38.79 -6.90 20.21
CA LEU A 61 37.79 -5.86 20.05
C LEU A 61 36.91 -6.10 18.81
N ALA A 62 37.50 -6.55 17.70
CA ALA A 62 36.76 -6.97 16.50
C ALA A 62 35.86 -8.18 16.77
N ARG A 63 36.33 -9.15 17.58
CA ARG A 63 35.49 -10.30 18.00
C ARG A 63 34.33 -9.86 18.89
N GLN A 64 34.57 -8.93 19.82
CA GLN A 64 33.51 -8.37 20.66
C GLN A 64 32.46 -7.62 19.82
N GLN A 65 32.89 -6.82 18.84
CA GLN A 65 31.98 -6.13 17.93
C GLN A 65 31.13 -7.11 17.11
N LEU A 66 31.75 -8.16 16.57
CA LEU A 66 31.02 -9.19 15.82
C LEU A 66 30.02 -9.95 16.71
N GLU A 67 30.39 -10.24 17.96
CA GLU A 67 29.49 -10.89 18.92
C GLU A 67 28.33 -9.98 19.33
N GLU A 68 28.56 -8.67 19.49
CA GLU A 68 27.50 -7.67 19.73
C GLU A 68 26.57 -7.50 18.53
N GLU A 69 27.09 -7.48 17.31
CA GLU A 69 26.29 -7.44 16.09
C GLU A 69 25.44 -8.70 15.93
N GLN A 70 26.00 -9.87 16.20
CA GLN A 70 25.23 -11.13 16.20
C GLN A 70 24.13 -11.14 17.26
N LYS A 71 24.41 -10.64 18.47
CA LYS A 71 23.39 -10.50 19.53
C LYS A 71 22.30 -9.53 19.14
N LYS A 72 22.64 -8.39 18.52
CA LYS A 72 21.64 -7.43 18.00
C LYS A 72 20.80 -8.03 16.89
N ALA A 73 21.41 -8.73 15.94
CA ALA A 73 20.69 -9.40 14.86
C ALA A 73 19.73 -10.48 15.41
N GLN A 74 20.16 -11.27 16.39
CA GLN A 74 19.30 -12.25 17.06
C GLN A 74 18.16 -11.59 17.86
N GLN A 75 18.41 -10.46 18.52
CA GLN A 75 17.38 -9.69 19.21
C GLN A 75 16.35 -9.11 18.23
N GLU A 76 16.79 -8.52 17.12
CA GLU A 76 15.90 -8.00 16.08
C GLU A 76 15.06 -9.12 15.44
N GLU A 77 15.64 -10.30 15.22
CA GLU A 77 14.92 -11.46 14.71
C GLU A 77 13.86 -11.95 15.71
N GLN A 78 14.21 -12.05 17.00
CA GLN A 78 13.26 -12.40 18.06
C GLN A 78 12.14 -11.35 18.21
N GLU A 79 12.45 -10.06 18.12
CA GLU A 79 11.45 -8.99 18.17
C GLU A 79 10.51 -9.05 16.96
N ARG A 80 11.03 -9.35 15.76
CA ARG A 80 10.21 -9.56 14.55
C ARG A 80 9.29 -10.77 14.69
N GLU A 81 9.81 -11.89 15.21
CA GLU A 81 8.98 -13.08 15.47
C GLU A 81 7.90 -12.81 16.51
N LEU A 82 8.22 -12.09 17.59
CA LEU A 82 7.27 -11.70 18.62
C LEU A 82 6.18 -10.79 18.06
N ALA A 83 6.57 -9.78 17.27
CA ALA A 83 5.63 -8.86 16.62
C ALA A 83 4.73 -9.59 15.62
N ALA A 84 5.26 -10.55 14.86
CA ALA A 84 4.48 -11.38 13.95
C ALA A 84 3.46 -12.27 14.69
N ARG A 85 3.85 -12.87 15.82
CA ARG A 85 2.92 -13.64 16.67
C ARG A 85 1.83 -12.76 17.26
N GLN A 86 2.18 -11.58 17.77
CA GLN A 86 1.20 -10.63 18.31
C GLN A 86 0.23 -10.13 17.23
N ALA A 87 0.69 -9.92 16.00
CA ALA A 87 -0.17 -9.56 14.87
C ALA A 87 -1.16 -10.67 14.53
N MET A 88 -0.70 -11.93 14.48
CA MET A 88 -1.57 -13.09 14.24
C MET A 88 -2.60 -13.29 15.37
N GLU A 89 -2.20 -13.14 16.63
CA GLU A 89 -3.12 -13.22 17.77
C GLU A 89 -4.16 -12.08 17.75
N ALA A 90 -3.73 -10.86 17.39
CA ALA A 90 -4.65 -9.73 17.24
C ALA A 90 -5.65 -9.95 16.10
N GLU A 91 -5.21 -10.52 14.97
CA GLU A 91 -6.08 -10.84 13.83
C GLU A 91 -7.08 -11.95 14.19
N GLN A 92 -6.63 -13.02 14.85
CA GLN A 92 -7.52 -14.08 15.35
C GLN A 92 -8.56 -13.53 16.33
N LYS A 93 -8.15 -12.62 17.22
CA LYS A 93 -9.06 -11.98 18.16
C LYS A 93 -10.09 -11.10 17.45
N ARG A 94 -9.68 -10.33 16.42
CA ARG A 94 -10.62 -9.53 15.61
C ARG A 94 -11.61 -10.41 14.86
N LEU A 95 -11.16 -11.52 14.28
CA LEU A 95 -12.03 -12.51 13.62
C LEU A 95 -13.06 -13.10 14.59
N LEU A 96 -12.63 -13.44 15.82
CA LEU A 96 -13.52 -13.96 16.85
C LEU A 96 -14.55 -12.90 17.30
N GLU A 97 -14.11 -11.65 17.50
CA GLU A 97 -14.98 -10.52 17.85
C GLU A 97 -16.00 -10.22 16.74
N GLU A 98 -15.57 -10.29 15.47
CA GLU A 98 -16.45 -10.10 14.32
C GLU A 98 -17.47 -11.25 14.19
N GLN A 99 -17.06 -12.49 14.44
CA GLN A 99 -17.97 -13.64 14.47
C GLN A 99 -18.99 -13.54 15.62
N GLN A 100 -18.56 -13.10 16.81
CA GLN A 100 -19.47 -12.85 17.93
C GLN A 100 -20.43 -11.71 17.64
N LEU A 101 -19.97 -10.63 17.00
CA LEU A 101 -20.81 -9.51 16.60
C LEU A 101 -21.85 -9.95 15.56
N GLN A 102 -21.47 -10.78 14.58
CA GLN A 102 -22.40 -11.36 13.61
C GLN A 102 -23.44 -12.26 14.29
N GLN A 103 -23.04 -13.12 15.23
CA GLN A 103 -23.99 -13.94 15.99
C GLN A 103 -24.94 -13.09 16.83
N SER A 104 -24.45 -12.04 17.49
CA SER A 104 -25.29 -11.10 18.25
C SER A 104 -26.27 -10.34 17.36
N ARG A 105 -25.85 -9.91 16.17
CA ARG A 105 -26.74 -9.28 15.18
C ARG A 105 -27.82 -10.26 14.70
N GLN A 106 -27.46 -11.51 14.45
CA GLN A 106 -28.41 -12.55 14.04
C GLN A 106 -29.44 -12.82 15.14
N GLN A 107 -29.00 -12.94 16.40
CA GLN A 107 -29.90 -13.10 17.54
C GLN A 107 -30.84 -11.90 17.71
N ALA A 108 -30.32 -10.67 17.62
CA ALA A 108 -31.14 -9.46 17.69
C ALA A 108 -32.14 -9.37 16.53
N TRP A 109 -31.77 -9.86 15.34
CA TRP A 109 -32.66 -9.95 14.18
C TRP A 109 -33.79 -10.95 14.42
N ASP A 110 -33.45 -12.15 14.91
CA ASP A 110 -34.43 -13.20 15.21
C ASP A 110 -35.41 -12.76 16.32
N GLU A 111 -34.93 -12.06 17.35
CA GLU A 111 -35.76 -11.45 18.41
C GLU A 111 -36.67 -10.33 17.87
N ALA A 112 -36.16 -9.47 17.00
CA ALA A 112 -36.96 -8.43 16.36
C ALA A 112 -38.06 -9.05 15.48
N GLN A 113 -37.74 -10.11 14.74
CA GLN A 113 -38.69 -10.83 13.89
C GLN A 113 -39.77 -11.55 14.71
N ALA A 114 -39.41 -12.14 15.85
CA ALA A 114 -40.37 -12.70 16.80
C ALA A 114 -41.28 -11.62 17.42
N THR A 115 -40.73 -10.44 17.71
CA THR A 115 -41.50 -9.30 18.23
C THR A 115 -42.49 -8.76 17.20
N ILE A 116 -42.06 -8.63 15.93
CA ILE A 116 -42.93 -8.23 14.81
C ILE A 116 -44.07 -9.24 14.62
N ALA A 117 -43.77 -10.54 14.69
CA ALA A 117 -44.80 -11.58 14.59
C ALA A 117 -45.83 -11.48 15.73
N SER A 118 -45.37 -11.28 16.98
CA SER A 118 -46.26 -11.11 18.14
C SER A 118 -47.12 -9.83 18.06
N LEU A 119 -46.55 -8.72 17.57
CA LEU A 119 -47.30 -7.50 17.32
C LEU A 119 -48.34 -7.68 16.21
N GLY A 120 -48.00 -8.40 15.14
CA GLY A 120 -48.93 -8.77 14.07
C GLY A 120 -50.14 -9.56 14.59
N GLU A 121 -49.91 -10.56 15.45
CA GLU A 121 -51.00 -11.32 16.08
C GLU A 121 -51.90 -10.43 16.95
N LYS A 122 -51.32 -9.54 17.76
CA LYS A 122 -52.09 -8.59 18.60
C LYS A 122 -52.95 -7.65 17.76
N THR A 123 -52.44 -7.14 16.64
CA THR A 123 -53.21 -6.27 15.74
C THR A 123 -54.40 -7.01 15.14
N THR A 124 -54.23 -8.27 14.71
CA THR A 124 -55.35 -9.07 14.18
C THR A 124 -56.41 -9.40 15.24
N LEU A 125 -56.01 -9.56 16.51
CA LEU A 125 -56.94 -9.76 17.63
C LEU A 125 -57.76 -8.49 17.92
N LEU A 126 -57.11 -7.33 17.89
CA LEU A 126 -57.79 -6.05 18.06
C LEU A 126 -58.78 -5.76 16.92
N GLU A 127 -58.41 -6.05 15.67
CA GLU A 127 -59.32 -5.93 14.51
C GLU A 127 -60.57 -6.82 14.65
N ARG A 128 -60.40 -8.06 15.14
CA ARG A 128 -61.53 -8.96 15.41
C ARG A 128 -62.44 -8.45 16.52
N SER A 129 -61.85 -7.93 17.61
CA SER A 129 -62.63 -7.36 18.73
C SER A 129 -63.43 -6.13 18.28
N ASN A 130 -62.84 -5.26 17.45
CA ASN A 130 -63.52 -4.09 16.91
C ASN A 130 -64.70 -4.48 16.00
N LYS A 131 -64.53 -5.54 15.20
CA LYS A 131 -65.60 -6.08 14.37
C LYS A 131 -66.76 -6.66 15.19
N ASP A 132 -66.47 -7.37 16.28
CA ASP A 132 -67.49 -7.91 17.18
C ASP A 132 -68.28 -6.80 17.89
N LEU A 133 -67.57 -5.78 18.41
CA LEU A 133 -68.20 -4.62 19.04
C LEU A 133 -69.12 -3.86 18.08
N LYS A 134 -68.69 -3.68 16.82
CA LYS A 134 -69.52 -3.04 15.79
C LYS A 134 -70.78 -3.85 15.48
N THR A 135 -70.66 -5.18 15.40
CA THR A 135 -71.80 -6.08 15.17
C THR A 135 -72.81 -6.03 16.33
N ARG A 136 -72.31 -5.95 17.58
CA ARG A 136 -73.16 -5.80 18.76
C ARG A 136 -73.88 -4.45 18.78
N LEU A 137 -73.21 -3.36 18.41
CA LEU A 137 -73.83 -2.04 18.30
C LEU A 137 -74.97 -2.03 17.27
N ASP A 138 -74.73 -2.59 16.08
CA ASP A 138 -75.74 -2.70 15.02
C ASP A 138 -76.96 -3.54 15.46
N ALA A 139 -76.73 -4.66 16.16
CA ALA A 139 -77.79 -5.50 16.70
C ALA A 139 -78.62 -4.78 17.78
N THR A 140 -77.99 -3.93 18.59
CA THR A 140 -78.66 -3.16 19.65
C THR A 140 -79.49 -2.03 19.06
N LEU A 141 -79.00 -1.37 17.99
CA LEU A 141 -79.75 -0.36 17.23
C LEU A 141 -80.97 -0.97 16.52
N GLN A 142 -80.86 -2.19 15.99
CA GLN A 142 -82.01 -2.91 15.43
C GLN A 142 -83.06 -3.28 16.49
N ALA A 143 -82.63 -3.72 17.68
CA ALA A 143 -83.54 -4.05 18.78
C ALA A 143 -84.33 -2.82 19.28
N LEU A 144 -83.71 -1.64 19.30
CA LEU A 144 -84.38 -0.37 19.64
C LEU A 144 -85.42 0.03 18.58
N SER A 145 -85.11 -0.13 17.29
CA SER A 145 -86.07 0.15 16.20
C SER A 145 -87.30 -0.77 16.19
N ALA A 146 -87.22 -1.94 16.85
CA ALA A 146 -88.31 -2.91 16.95
C ALA A 146 -89.26 -2.65 18.15
N ILE A 147 -88.83 -1.88 19.14
CA ILE A 147 -89.60 -1.60 20.38
C ILE A 147 -90.53 -0.39 20.22
N GLU A 148 -90.27 0.53 19.28
CA GLU A 148 -91.13 1.71 19.00
C GLU A 148 -92.40 1.39 18.16
N GLY A 149 -92.67 0.11 17.84
CA GLY A 149 -93.68 -0.28 16.84
C GLY A 149 -95.00 -0.90 17.33
N GLU A 150 -95.20 -1.20 18.62
CA GLU A 150 -96.34 -2.02 19.07
C GLU A 150 -97.05 -1.51 20.34
N GLN A 151 -97.86 -0.43 20.25
CA GLN A 151 -98.96 -0.19 21.20
C GLN A 151 -100.13 0.53 20.52
N GLY A 152 -101.23 -0.19 20.27
CA GLY A 152 -102.47 0.45 19.82
C GLY A 152 -103.53 -0.54 19.33
N SER A 153 -104.25 -1.21 20.25
CA SER A 153 -105.58 -1.80 19.93
C SER A 153 -106.28 -2.41 21.17
N THR A 154 -106.84 -1.60 22.07
CA THR A 154 -107.86 -2.06 23.06
C THR A 154 -108.79 -0.91 23.49
N SER A 155 -109.40 -0.21 22.52
CA SER A 155 -110.47 0.79 22.77
C SER A 155 -111.85 0.38 22.21
N GLY A 156 -111.90 -0.67 21.38
CA GLY A 156 -113.13 -1.07 20.66
C GLY A 156 -114.14 -1.92 21.44
N GLN A 157 -113.82 -2.44 22.63
CA GLN A 157 -114.70 -3.37 23.36
C GLN A 157 -115.55 -2.70 24.46
N LEU A 158 -115.24 -1.45 24.84
CA LEU A 158 -116.02 -0.67 25.81
C LEU A 158 -117.25 0.01 25.18
N ALA A 159 -117.20 0.31 23.88
CA ALA A 159 -118.30 0.93 23.14
C ALA A 159 -119.49 -0.02 22.90
N ALA A 160 -119.25 -1.34 22.84
CA ALA A 160 -120.30 -2.33 22.60
C ALA A 160 -121.16 -2.64 23.85
N ALA A 161 -120.60 -2.48 25.05
CA ALA A 161 -121.29 -2.78 26.30
C ALA A 161 -122.24 -1.64 26.75
N LEU A 162 -121.92 -0.38 26.43
CA LEU A 162 -122.81 0.77 26.71
C LEU A 162 -124.08 0.73 25.86
N GLN A 163 -124.01 0.17 24.65
CA GLN A 163 -125.14 0.07 23.73
C GLN A 163 -126.17 -1.00 24.15
N GLN A 164 -125.73 -2.10 24.79
CA GLN A 164 -126.63 -3.12 25.35
C GLN A 164 -127.38 -2.64 26.61
N LEU A 165 -126.79 -1.73 27.38
CA LEU A 165 -127.44 -1.16 28.57
C LEU A 165 -128.61 -0.23 28.19
N GLU A 166 -128.46 0.51 27.09
CA GLU A 166 -129.47 1.42 26.55
C GLU A 166 -130.68 0.65 25.97
N GLU A 167 -130.42 -0.48 25.29
CA GLU A 167 -131.47 -1.37 24.76
C GLU A 167 -132.32 -2.03 25.88
N LEU A 168 -131.70 -2.43 27.00
CA LEU A 168 -132.41 -3.01 28.15
C LEU A 168 -133.26 -1.98 28.91
N THR A 169 -132.80 -0.72 28.97
CA THR A 169 -133.54 0.38 29.61
C THR A 169 -134.79 0.74 28.80
N GLN A 170 -134.69 0.69 27.47
CA GLN A 170 -135.81 0.89 26.55
C GLN A 170 -136.87 -0.23 26.67
N ALA A 171 -136.45 -1.49 26.80
CA ALA A 171 -137.34 -2.65 26.93
C ALA A 171 -138.14 -2.64 28.26
N LYS A 172 -137.54 -2.13 29.34
CA LYS A 172 -138.21 -1.94 30.64
C LYS A 172 -139.35 -0.92 30.56
N ALA A 173 -139.14 0.19 29.84
CA ALA A 173 -140.16 1.22 29.64
C ALA A 173 -141.35 0.74 28.78
N ASP A 174 -141.06 -0.07 27.76
CA ASP A 174 -142.08 -0.65 26.87
C ASP A 174 -142.96 -1.69 27.58
N LEU A 175 -142.38 -2.51 28.47
CA LEU A 175 -143.12 -3.46 29.32
C LEU A 175 -143.98 -2.77 30.37
N GLN A 176 -143.49 -1.68 30.98
CA GLN A 176 -144.26 -0.86 31.92
C GLN A 176 -145.50 -0.25 31.24
N ALA A 177 -145.34 0.28 30.03
CA ALA A 177 -146.44 0.84 29.24
C ALA A 177 -147.47 -0.24 28.82
N ARG A 178 -147.03 -1.47 28.54
CA ARG A 178 -147.93 -2.61 28.24
C ARG A 178 -148.70 -3.09 29.47
N LEU A 179 -148.07 -3.07 30.66
CA LEU A 179 -148.71 -3.40 31.92
C LEU A 179 -149.80 -2.37 32.29
N ASP A 180 -149.50 -1.08 32.11
CA ASP A 180 -150.47 0.01 32.34
C ASP A 180 -151.65 -0.05 31.35
N ALA A 181 -151.39 -0.36 30.08
CA ALA A 181 -152.44 -0.54 29.07
C ALA A 181 -153.32 -1.79 29.33
N ALA A 182 -152.74 -2.87 29.84
CA ALA A 182 -153.49 -4.08 30.23
C ALA A 182 -154.37 -3.82 31.46
N LEU A 183 -153.90 -3.04 32.44
CA LEU A 183 -154.67 -2.62 33.61
C LEU A 183 -155.84 -1.70 33.22
N GLU A 184 -155.67 -0.79 32.25
CA GLU A 184 -156.77 0.02 31.69
C GLU A 184 -157.79 -0.83 30.91
N ALA A 185 -157.34 -1.81 30.12
CA ALA A 185 -158.23 -2.72 29.40
C ALA A 185 -159.03 -3.65 30.34
N LEU A 186 -158.43 -4.06 31.47
CA LEU A 186 -159.11 -4.81 32.53
C LEU A 186 -160.15 -3.96 33.28
N ALA A 187 -159.87 -2.65 33.46
CA ALA A 187 -160.83 -1.71 34.02
C ALA A 187 -162.03 -1.48 33.07
N ALA A 188 -161.79 -1.37 31.77
CA ALA A 188 -162.85 -1.22 30.76
C ALA A 188 -163.73 -2.47 30.58
N THR A 189 -163.16 -3.67 30.75
CA THR A 189 -163.92 -4.94 30.69
C THR A 189 -164.72 -5.25 31.96
N LYS A 190 -164.52 -4.49 33.04
CA LYS A 190 -165.29 -4.64 34.28
C LYS A 190 -166.62 -3.89 34.27
N GLU A 191 -166.87 -2.97 33.33
CA GLU A 191 -168.07 -2.11 33.38
C GLU A 191 -169.12 -2.33 32.27
N GLU A 192 -168.92 -3.22 31.30
CA GLU A 192 -170.03 -3.59 30.41
C GLU A 192 -169.95 -5.01 29.83
N ALA A 193 -170.16 -6.03 30.68
CA ALA A 193 -170.63 -7.34 30.22
C ALA A 193 -171.33 -8.13 31.35
N THR A 194 -172.63 -7.90 31.49
CA THR A 194 -173.53 -9.05 31.41
C THR A 194 -173.38 -9.67 30.01
N SER A 195 -173.00 -10.96 29.96
CA SER A 195 -172.79 -11.84 28.78
C SER A 195 -171.42 -11.68 28.10
N THR A 196 -170.39 -12.53 28.20
CA THR A 196 -170.26 -13.99 28.40
C THR A 196 -168.79 -14.31 28.80
N GLY A 197 -168.55 -15.27 29.70
CA GLY A 197 -167.32 -15.46 30.51
C GLY A 197 -166.06 -16.09 29.88
N GLU A 198 -165.86 -16.06 28.56
CA GLU A 198 -164.63 -16.62 27.93
C GLU A 198 -163.47 -15.60 27.85
N GLN A 199 -163.76 -14.29 27.81
CA GLN A 199 -162.74 -13.24 27.69
C GLN A 199 -162.03 -12.91 29.02
N LEU A 200 -162.69 -13.14 30.16
CA LEU A 200 -162.14 -12.84 31.48
C LEU A 200 -161.02 -13.82 31.90
N ILE A 201 -161.10 -15.07 31.43
CA ILE A 201 -160.11 -16.11 31.77
C ILE A 201 -158.80 -15.89 31.00
N ILE A 202 -158.86 -15.43 29.74
CA ILE A 202 -157.68 -15.14 28.93
C ILE A 202 -156.94 -13.89 29.47
N ALA A 203 -157.67 -12.84 29.83
CA ALA A 203 -157.09 -11.61 30.37
C ALA A 203 -156.44 -11.79 31.75
N LEU A 204 -156.98 -12.68 32.60
CA LEU A 204 -156.37 -13.00 33.90
C LEU A 204 -155.08 -13.82 33.76
N GLN A 205 -155.00 -14.68 32.74
CA GLN A 205 -153.81 -15.51 32.49
C GLN A 205 -152.66 -14.67 31.89
N GLU A 206 -152.96 -13.76 30.96
CA GLU A 206 -151.96 -12.82 30.42
C GLU A 206 -151.43 -11.85 31.50
N LEU A 207 -152.27 -11.43 32.46
CA LEU A 207 -151.84 -10.58 33.57
C LEU A 207 -150.89 -11.31 34.53
N ASP A 208 -151.12 -12.59 34.80
CA ASP A 208 -150.26 -13.42 35.66
C ASP A 208 -148.89 -13.65 35.01
N ASP A 209 -148.87 -13.98 33.70
CA ASP A 209 -147.64 -14.12 32.92
C ASP A 209 -146.84 -12.80 32.82
N LEU A 210 -147.51 -11.66 32.66
CA LEU A 210 -146.87 -10.33 32.63
C LEU A 210 -146.32 -9.91 34.00
N THR A 211 -147.02 -10.26 35.09
CA THR A 211 -146.56 -9.95 36.45
C THR A 211 -145.33 -10.78 36.81
N GLN A 212 -145.32 -12.07 36.45
CA GLN A 212 -144.14 -12.94 36.62
C GLN A 212 -142.94 -12.48 35.79
N ALA A 213 -143.18 -12.03 34.55
CA ALA A 213 -142.13 -11.47 33.70
C ALA A 213 -141.56 -10.15 34.26
N TYR A 214 -142.41 -9.29 34.84
CA TYR A 214 -141.99 -8.05 35.47
C TYR A 214 -141.18 -8.29 36.75
N GLU A 215 -141.59 -9.23 37.59
CA GLU A 215 -140.85 -9.59 38.82
C GLU A 215 -139.49 -10.21 38.50
N ASN A 216 -139.40 -11.11 37.51
CA ASN A 216 -138.10 -11.65 37.04
C ASN A 216 -137.20 -10.57 36.45
N LEU A 217 -137.75 -9.63 35.69
CA LEU A 217 -136.99 -8.51 35.12
C LEU A 217 -136.49 -7.56 36.22
N THR A 218 -137.30 -7.33 37.26
CA THR A 218 -136.94 -6.48 38.40
C THR A 218 -135.86 -7.13 39.27
N TYR A 219 -135.91 -8.45 39.46
CA TYR A 219 -134.86 -9.22 40.12
C TYR A 219 -133.53 -9.14 39.37
N HIS A 220 -133.54 -9.36 38.05
CA HIS A 220 -132.33 -9.23 37.23
C HIS A 220 -131.82 -7.79 37.12
N ALA A 221 -132.69 -6.78 37.15
CA ALA A 221 -132.28 -5.37 37.18
C ALA A 221 -131.56 -5.01 38.49
N ASN A 222 -132.04 -5.48 39.64
CA ASN A 222 -131.37 -5.24 40.92
C ASN A 222 -130.04 -6.01 41.05
N GLU A 223 -129.96 -7.23 40.50
CA GLU A 223 -128.71 -8.01 40.45
C GLU A 223 -127.67 -7.34 39.54
N LEU A 224 -128.10 -6.78 38.40
CA LEU A 224 -127.26 -5.97 37.52
C LEU A 224 -126.80 -4.66 38.17
N GLU A 225 -127.64 -3.99 38.95
CA GLU A 225 -127.28 -2.75 39.67
C GLU A 225 -126.23 -3.01 40.77
N GLY A 226 -126.34 -4.15 41.47
CA GLY A 226 -125.32 -4.63 42.40
C GLY A 226 -123.99 -4.98 41.72
N LEU A 227 -124.05 -5.66 40.57
CA LEU A 227 -122.85 -5.96 39.76
C LEU A 227 -122.22 -4.69 39.15
N LEU A 228 -123.02 -3.68 38.82
CA LEU A 228 -122.53 -2.39 38.29
C LEU A 228 -121.79 -1.58 39.36
N THR A 229 -122.27 -1.60 40.60
CA THR A 229 -121.60 -0.92 41.72
C THR A 229 -120.30 -1.60 42.12
N GLU A 230 -120.26 -2.94 42.14
CA GLU A 230 -119.00 -3.69 42.31
C GLU A 230 -118.03 -3.42 41.15
N GLN A 231 -118.51 -3.35 39.90
CA GLN A 231 -117.65 -3.05 38.76
C GLN A 231 -117.11 -1.61 38.78
N GLN A 232 -117.85 -0.64 39.30
CA GLN A 232 -117.37 0.74 39.46
C GLN A 232 -116.26 0.86 40.51
N ILE A 233 -116.33 0.09 41.61
CA ILE A 233 -115.28 0.04 42.62
C ILE A 233 -114.02 -0.63 42.04
N ILE A 234 -114.18 -1.78 41.38
CA ILE A 234 -113.07 -2.48 40.71
C ILE A 234 -112.43 -1.58 39.65
N LYS A 235 -113.22 -0.79 38.90
CA LYS A 235 -112.71 0.15 37.91
C LYS A 235 -111.90 1.27 38.53
N GLY A 236 -112.33 1.84 39.66
CA GLY A 236 -111.56 2.84 40.40
C GLY A 236 -110.22 2.31 40.91
N GLU A 237 -110.21 1.09 41.46
CA GLU A 237 -108.97 0.43 41.89
C GLU A 237 -108.06 0.09 40.70
N LEU A 238 -108.61 -0.30 39.55
CA LEU A 238 -107.84 -0.58 38.34
C LEU A 238 -107.23 0.68 37.73
N GLU A 239 -107.94 1.81 37.76
CA GLU A 239 -107.46 3.11 37.29
C GLU A 239 -106.29 3.64 38.15
N ASP A 240 -106.39 3.49 39.49
CA ASP A 240 -105.28 3.85 40.39
C ASP A 240 -104.06 2.93 40.20
N LEU A 241 -104.26 1.63 40.02
CA LEU A 241 -103.18 0.67 39.79
C LEU A 241 -102.50 0.91 38.43
N LEU A 242 -103.29 1.21 37.39
CA LEU A 242 -102.78 1.59 36.06
C LEU A 242 -101.94 2.86 36.13
N ALA A 243 -102.45 3.93 36.76
CA ALA A 243 -101.73 5.19 36.91
C ALA A 243 -100.40 5.00 37.68
N GLN A 244 -100.40 4.13 38.70
CA GLN A 244 -99.19 3.83 39.46
C GLN A 244 -98.19 2.98 38.67
N THR A 245 -98.64 1.99 37.90
CA THR A 245 -97.76 1.23 36.99
C THR A 245 -97.22 2.06 35.84
N GLU A 246 -98.00 3.01 35.32
CA GLU A 246 -97.58 3.90 34.23
C GLU A 246 -96.53 4.90 34.72
N ALA A 247 -96.68 5.43 35.94
CA ALA A 247 -95.66 6.25 36.59
C ALA A 247 -94.36 5.47 36.87
N ASP A 248 -94.45 4.23 37.36
CA ASP A 248 -93.28 3.37 37.59
C ASP A 248 -92.60 2.94 36.28
N PHE A 249 -93.37 2.71 35.21
CA PHE A 249 -92.86 2.39 33.89
C PHE A 249 -92.10 3.58 33.29
N LEU A 250 -92.69 4.78 33.30
CA LEU A 250 -92.04 6.01 32.82
C LEU A 250 -90.76 6.34 33.62
N ALA A 251 -90.76 6.11 34.94
CA ALA A 251 -89.57 6.30 35.76
C ALA A 251 -88.45 5.29 35.43
N LYS A 252 -88.80 4.01 35.17
CA LYS A 252 -87.83 3.00 34.74
C LYS A 252 -87.29 3.27 33.33
N GLU A 253 -88.14 3.69 32.41
CA GLU A 253 -87.75 4.03 31.04
C GLU A 253 -86.79 5.22 31.03
N SER A 254 -87.09 6.27 31.78
CA SER A 254 -86.21 7.43 31.98
C SER A 254 -84.84 7.03 32.56
N ALA A 255 -84.82 6.16 33.58
CA ALA A 255 -83.59 5.68 34.19
C ALA A 255 -82.75 4.83 33.22
N LEU A 256 -83.38 3.96 32.43
CA LEU A 256 -82.71 3.17 31.39
C LEU A 256 -82.14 4.06 30.29
N GLN A 257 -82.90 5.04 29.79
CA GLN A 257 -82.43 5.98 28.77
C GLN A 257 -81.23 6.78 29.28
N SER A 258 -81.25 7.25 30.53
CA SER A 258 -80.12 7.96 31.14
C SER A 258 -78.88 7.06 31.25
N GLN A 259 -79.03 5.82 31.70
CA GLN A 259 -77.94 4.85 31.83
C GLN A 259 -77.36 4.44 30.46
N HIS A 260 -78.22 4.31 29.44
CA HIS A 260 -77.79 4.04 28.07
C HIS A 260 -77.02 5.22 27.47
N ALA A 261 -77.50 6.46 27.68
CA ALA A 261 -76.80 7.65 27.20
C ALA A 261 -75.37 7.73 27.79
N THR A 262 -75.21 7.42 29.08
CA THR A 262 -73.87 7.39 29.72
C THR A 262 -72.99 6.27 29.17
N LEU A 263 -73.56 5.10 28.88
CA LEU A 263 -72.81 3.97 28.32
C LEU A 263 -72.35 4.25 26.89
N VAL A 264 -73.21 4.87 26.06
CA VAL A 264 -72.87 5.27 24.69
C VAL A 264 -71.76 6.31 24.70
N GLU A 265 -71.87 7.34 25.54
CA GLU A 265 -70.84 8.38 25.65
C GLU A 265 -69.48 7.80 26.12
N SER A 266 -69.50 6.85 27.06
CA SER A 266 -68.30 6.12 27.49
C SER A 266 -67.69 5.25 26.39
N LEU A 267 -68.50 4.56 25.60
CA LEU A 267 -68.03 3.73 24.50
C LEU A 267 -67.48 4.59 23.35
N GLU A 268 -68.12 5.71 23.02
CA GLU A 268 -67.65 6.67 22.03
C GLU A 268 -66.29 7.26 22.44
N SER A 269 -66.14 7.67 23.70
CA SER A 269 -64.86 8.13 24.27
C SER A 269 -63.77 7.06 24.15
N THR A 270 -64.10 5.80 24.43
CA THR A 270 -63.14 4.68 24.35
C THR A 270 -62.74 4.39 22.91
N ILE A 271 -63.70 4.42 21.97
CA ILE A 271 -63.44 4.24 20.54
C ILE A 271 -62.54 5.36 20.01
N GLN A 272 -62.78 6.60 20.43
CA GLN A 272 -61.98 7.75 20.02
C GLN A 272 -60.54 7.64 20.54
N SER A 273 -60.37 7.30 21.83
CA SER A 273 -59.06 7.05 22.44
C SER A 273 -58.29 5.92 21.73
N LEU A 274 -58.96 4.79 21.46
CA LEU A 274 -58.33 3.68 20.73
C LEU A 274 -57.99 4.05 19.28
N GLY A 275 -58.81 4.89 18.63
CA GLY A 275 -58.54 5.43 17.30
C GLY A 275 -57.29 6.31 17.28
N GLU A 276 -57.11 7.16 18.29
CA GLU A 276 -55.92 8.00 18.47
C GLU A 276 -54.66 7.16 18.73
N GLU A 277 -54.73 6.17 19.63
CA GLU A 277 -53.62 5.24 19.89
C GLU A 277 -53.23 4.44 18.64
N MET A 278 -54.21 3.97 17.87
CA MET A 278 -53.95 3.24 16.63
C MET A 278 -53.33 4.15 15.56
N GLY A 279 -53.71 5.43 15.52
CA GLY A 279 -53.08 6.44 14.68
C GLY A 279 -51.60 6.67 15.03
N ILE A 280 -51.30 6.82 16.33
CA ILE A 280 -49.92 7.00 16.83
C ILE A 280 -49.06 5.77 16.52
N LEU A 281 -49.57 4.57 16.77
CA LEU A 281 -48.85 3.31 16.50
C LEU A 281 -48.56 3.13 15.02
N LYS A 282 -49.48 3.54 14.14
CA LYS A 282 -49.27 3.46 12.69
C LYS A 282 -48.17 4.41 12.22
N VAL A 283 -48.13 5.64 12.74
CA VAL A 283 -47.06 6.60 12.45
C VAL A 283 -45.70 6.10 12.96
N GLN A 284 -45.65 5.55 14.17
CA GLN A 284 -44.43 4.95 14.72
C GLN A 284 -43.95 3.75 13.91
N LEU A 285 -44.87 2.93 13.39
CA LEU A 285 -44.52 1.81 12.51
C LEU A 285 -43.93 2.30 11.19
N GLU A 286 -44.54 3.30 10.55
CA GLU A 286 -44.02 3.91 9.31
C GLU A 286 -42.64 4.55 9.52
N GLU A 287 -42.44 5.28 10.62
CA GLU A 287 -41.14 5.90 10.96
C GLU A 287 -40.05 4.84 11.21
N LYS A 288 -40.39 3.76 11.95
CA LYS A 288 -39.47 2.64 12.17
C LYS A 288 -39.16 1.86 10.90
N THR A 289 -40.14 1.69 10.01
CA THR A 289 -39.94 1.01 8.73
C THR A 289 -39.01 1.83 7.83
N SER A 290 -39.25 3.15 7.72
CA SER A 290 -38.41 4.08 6.97
C SER A 290 -36.94 4.11 7.48
N THR A 291 -36.74 4.18 8.79
CA THR A 291 -35.39 4.14 9.37
C THR A 291 -34.67 2.80 9.17
N LEU A 292 -35.42 1.69 9.13
CA LEU A 292 -34.86 0.36 8.90
C LEU A 292 -34.48 0.18 7.42
N GLU A 293 -35.30 0.68 6.49
CA GLU A 293 -34.98 0.72 5.05
C GLU A 293 -33.76 1.58 4.75
N GLU A 294 -33.65 2.77 5.35
CA GLU A 294 -32.48 3.64 5.20
C GLU A 294 -31.20 2.99 5.74
N LYS A 295 -31.30 2.30 6.89
CA LYS A 295 -30.17 1.56 7.48
C LYS A 295 -29.73 0.40 6.60
N ILE A 296 -30.67 -0.36 6.03
CA ILE A 296 -30.37 -1.45 5.08
C ILE A 296 -29.66 -0.88 3.84
N ARG A 297 -30.13 0.25 3.30
CA ARG A 297 -29.52 0.89 2.13
C ARG A 297 -28.07 1.31 2.41
N LEU A 298 -27.83 1.95 3.55
CA LEU A 298 -26.48 2.36 3.97
C LEU A 298 -25.55 1.16 4.21
N GLU A 299 -26.06 0.06 4.75
CA GLU A 299 -25.27 -1.16 4.94
C GLU A 299 -24.91 -1.82 3.60
N GLN A 300 -25.84 -1.84 2.62
CA GLN A 300 -25.56 -2.30 1.26
C GLN A 300 -24.55 -1.42 0.52
N GLU A 301 -24.62 -0.09 0.67
CA GLU A 301 -23.64 0.85 0.10
C GLU A 301 -22.25 0.62 0.70
N ARG A 302 -22.15 0.43 2.03
CA ARG A 302 -20.88 0.11 2.71
C ARG A 302 -20.29 -1.23 2.29
N ASP A 303 -21.12 -2.27 2.14
CA ASP A 303 -20.67 -3.58 1.67
C ASP A 303 -20.18 -3.54 0.21
N ALA A 304 -20.85 -2.76 -0.64
CA ALA A 304 -20.43 -2.55 -2.02
C ALA A 304 -19.11 -1.79 -2.10
N GLU A 305 -18.93 -0.75 -1.26
CA GLU A 305 -17.69 0.00 -1.17
C GLU A 305 -16.55 -0.85 -0.60
N ALA A 306 -16.81 -1.65 0.45
CA ALA A 306 -15.84 -2.58 1.02
C ALA A 306 -15.39 -3.63 -0.01
N LYS A 307 -16.32 -4.19 -0.80
CA LYS A 307 -16.00 -5.11 -1.91
C LYS A 307 -15.14 -4.44 -2.98
N ARG A 308 -15.46 -3.20 -3.39
CA ARG A 308 -14.63 -2.44 -4.34
C ARG A 308 -13.24 -2.19 -3.78
N LEU A 309 -13.12 -1.79 -2.52
CA LEU A 309 -11.84 -1.53 -1.89
C LEU A 309 -10.99 -2.80 -1.76
N ALA A 310 -11.62 -3.92 -1.39
CA ALA A 310 -10.96 -5.22 -1.34
C ALA A 310 -10.48 -5.67 -2.74
N GLN A 311 -11.30 -5.48 -3.78
CA GLN A 311 -10.94 -5.81 -5.15
C GLN A 311 -9.81 -4.93 -5.68
N LEU A 312 -9.82 -3.63 -5.37
CA LEU A 312 -8.72 -2.70 -5.68
C LEU A 312 -7.42 -3.10 -4.98
N LYS A 313 -7.48 -3.41 -3.68
CA LYS A 313 -6.31 -3.89 -2.92
C LYS A 313 -5.76 -5.20 -3.48
N GLN A 314 -6.64 -6.13 -3.87
CA GLN A 314 -6.22 -7.39 -4.46
C GLN A 314 -5.57 -7.20 -5.83
N GLN A 315 -6.09 -6.27 -6.65
CA GLN A 315 -5.46 -5.88 -7.91
C GLN A 315 -4.10 -5.21 -7.69
N GLU A 316 -3.98 -4.30 -6.72
CA GLU A 316 -2.71 -3.64 -6.40
C GLU A 316 -1.66 -4.65 -5.89
N LEU A 317 -2.07 -5.60 -5.04
CA LEU A 317 -1.19 -6.67 -4.55
C LEU A 317 -0.72 -7.56 -5.70
N ALA A 318 -1.63 -7.99 -6.58
CA ALA A 318 -1.29 -8.79 -7.75
C ALA A 318 -0.37 -8.04 -8.73
N GLN A 319 -0.53 -6.72 -8.88
CA GLN A 319 0.37 -5.89 -9.67
C GLN A 319 1.76 -5.78 -9.03
N LYS A 320 1.85 -5.60 -7.71
CA LYS A 320 3.13 -5.59 -6.98
C LYS A 320 3.85 -6.93 -7.09
N GLU A 321 3.16 -8.04 -6.85
CA GLU A 321 3.73 -9.39 -6.99
C GLU A 321 4.19 -9.67 -8.43
N ALA A 322 3.45 -9.21 -9.44
CA ALA A 322 3.85 -9.36 -10.83
C ALA A 322 5.10 -8.52 -11.16
N LEU A 323 5.21 -7.30 -10.62
CA LEU A 323 6.38 -6.45 -10.79
C LEU A 323 7.61 -7.03 -10.08
N GLU A 324 7.45 -7.53 -8.85
CA GLU A 324 8.53 -8.19 -8.11
C GLU A 324 9.04 -9.42 -8.85
N ARG A 325 8.15 -10.28 -9.37
CA ARG A 325 8.56 -11.43 -10.19
C ARG A 325 9.30 -11.02 -11.46
N GLN A 326 8.89 -9.93 -12.10
CA GLN A 326 9.59 -9.40 -13.28
C GLN A 326 10.99 -8.93 -12.91
N LEU A 327 11.15 -8.22 -11.79
CA LEU A 327 12.45 -7.76 -11.31
C LEU A 327 13.36 -8.93 -10.92
N GLU A 328 12.83 -9.92 -10.20
CA GLU A 328 13.57 -11.15 -9.85
C GLU A 328 14.02 -11.93 -11.10
N GLU A 329 13.15 -12.04 -12.10
CA GLU A 329 13.48 -12.70 -13.37
C GLU A 329 14.55 -11.92 -14.15
N GLU A 330 14.45 -10.59 -14.18
CA GLU A 330 15.45 -9.71 -14.79
C GLU A 330 16.81 -9.81 -14.08
N GLU A 331 16.83 -9.79 -12.75
CA GLU A 331 18.04 -9.98 -11.95
C GLU A 331 18.65 -11.36 -12.17
N ARG A 332 17.84 -12.42 -12.21
CA ARG A 332 18.29 -13.79 -12.49
C ARG A 332 18.90 -13.88 -13.89
N LEU A 333 18.26 -13.29 -14.90
CA LEU A 333 18.79 -13.24 -16.27
C LEU A 333 20.11 -12.47 -16.33
N ARG A 334 20.20 -11.34 -15.61
CA ARG A 334 21.41 -10.54 -15.50
C ARG A 334 22.55 -11.30 -14.83
N GLN A 335 22.29 -12.00 -13.73
CA GLN A 335 23.27 -12.83 -13.04
C GLN A 335 23.74 -13.99 -13.92
N ALA A 336 22.82 -14.68 -14.61
CA ALA A 336 23.16 -15.75 -15.53
C ALA A 336 24.03 -15.25 -16.71
N ALA A 337 23.72 -14.07 -17.26
CA ALA A 337 24.54 -13.43 -18.29
C ALA A 337 25.93 -13.09 -17.77
N LEU A 338 26.04 -12.53 -16.55
CA LEU A 338 27.32 -12.24 -15.92
C LEU A 338 28.15 -13.51 -15.70
N GLU A 339 27.54 -14.60 -15.21
CA GLU A 339 28.22 -15.89 -15.06
C GLU A 339 28.75 -16.43 -16.39
N GLN A 340 27.96 -16.31 -17.47
CA GLN A 340 28.40 -16.73 -18.80
C GLN A 340 29.62 -15.93 -19.27
N LEU A 341 29.63 -14.61 -19.06
CA LEU A 341 30.79 -13.76 -19.35
C LEU A 341 32.00 -14.22 -18.52
N TYR A 342 31.84 -14.43 -17.21
CA TYR A 342 32.94 -14.81 -16.32
C TYR A 342 33.57 -16.15 -16.72
N ARG A 343 32.76 -17.11 -17.19
CA ARG A 343 33.22 -18.42 -17.69
C ARG A 343 34.05 -18.33 -18.97
N GLN A 344 33.97 -17.24 -19.74
CA GLN A 344 34.78 -17.07 -20.94
C GLN A 344 36.28 -16.96 -20.62
N ILE A 345 36.66 -16.46 -19.45
CA ILE A 345 38.05 -16.42 -19.02
C ILE A 345 38.24 -17.52 -17.97
N PRO A 346 38.94 -18.63 -18.30
CA PRO A 346 39.20 -19.69 -17.35
C PRO A 346 40.08 -19.20 -16.19
N PRO A 347 40.17 -19.95 -15.08
CA PRO A 347 41.15 -19.71 -14.03
C PRO A 347 42.58 -19.59 -14.58
N LEU A 348 43.40 -18.77 -13.93
CA LEU A 348 44.72 -18.35 -14.43
C LEU A 348 45.65 -19.54 -14.74
N ASP A 349 45.59 -20.62 -13.96
CA ASP A 349 46.37 -21.86 -14.15
C ASP A 349 46.03 -22.62 -15.43
N LYS A 350 44.86 -22.35 -16.03
CA LYS A 350 44.37 -22.99 -17.26
C LYS A 350 44.22 -22.02 -18.43
N LEU A 351 44.63 -20.76 -18.24
CA LEU A 351 44.54 -19.74 -19.27
C LEU A 351 45.58 -20.01 -20.37
N THR A 352 45.12 -19.95 -21.62
CA THR A 352 45.95 -20.09 -22.82
C THR A 352 45.84 -18.83 -23.66
N PHE A 353 46.94 -18.41 -24.28
CA PHE A 353 46.98 -17.22 -25.12
C PHE A 353 47.09 -17.56 -26.62
N PRO A 354 46.50 -16.75 -27.52
CA PRO A 354 45.54 -15.68 -27.22
C PRO A 354 44.18 -16.21 -26.74
N ARG A 355 43.49 -15.42 -25.91
CA ARG A 355 42.11 -15.69 -25.49
C ARG A 355 41.22 -14.51 -25.82
N ILE A 356 40.21 -14.74 -26.65
CA ILE A 356 39.20 -13.73 -26.97
C ILE A 356 38.12 -13.74 -25.89
N TYR A 357 37.76 -12.56 -25.41
CA TYR A 357 36.65 -12.29 -24.51
C TYR A 357 35.63 -11.42 -25.26
N THR A 358 34.44 -11.95 -25.49
CA THR A 358 33.38 -11.26 -26.22
C THR A 358 32.23 -10.87 -25.31
N THR A 359 31.68 -9.69 -25.55
CA THR A 359 30.55 -9.13 -24.79
C THR A 359 29.37 -8.82 -25.71
N ASP A 360 28.24 -8.44 -25.13
CA ASP A 360 27.07 -7.94 -25.86
C ASP A 360 27.24 -6.49 -26.36
N LYS A 361 28.29 -5.78 -25.91
CA LYS A 361 28.55 -4.41 -26.36
C LYS A 361 28.82 -4.36 -27.87
N PRO A 362 28.27 -3.37 -28.59
CA PRO A 362 28.48 -3.29 -30.03
C PRO A 362 29.93 -2.92 -30.37
N THR A 363 30.45 -3.49 -31.45
CA THR A 363 31.67 -3.00 -32.10
C THR A 363 31.32 -1.90 -33.10
N ALA A 364 32.21 -0.92 -33.27
CA ALA A 364 32.04 0.17 -34.22
C ALA A 364 33.28 0.34 -35.10
N LEU A 365 33.05 0.63 -36.38
CA LEU A 365 34.08 1.10 -37.29
C LEU A 365 34.21 2.62 -37.16
N LEU A 366 35.43 3.12 -37.24
CA LEU A 366 35.70 4.55 -37.38
C LEU A 366 35.66 4.96 -38.85
N THR A 367 35.52 6.27 -39.09
CA THR A 367 35.64 6.82 -40.43
C THR A 367 37.11 6.92 -40.84
N ASP A 368 37.41 6.89 -42.14
CA ASP A 368 38.79 6.99 -42.67
C ASP A 368 39.53 8.27 -42.22
N GLN A 369 38.80 9.30 -41.79
CA GLN A 369 39.34 10.59 -41.31
C GLN A 369 39.32 10.73 -39.78
N SER A 370 38.77 9.75 -39.05
CA SER A 370 38.71 9.80 -37.60
C SER A 370 40.09 9.63 -36.97
N GLN A 371 40.28 10.23 -35.80
CA GLN A 371 41.45 9.96 -34.98
C GLN A 371 41.24 8.65 -34.20
N LEU A 372 42.27 7.82 -34.12
CA LEU A 372 42.29 6.71 -33.19
C LEU A 372 42.76 7.22 -31.83
N HIS A 373 41.93 7.05 -30.81
CA HIS A 373 42.34 7.26 -29.42
C HIS A 373 42.68 5.92 -28.77
N ALA A 374 43.80 5.87 -28.06
CA ALA A 374 44.24 4.68 -27.37
C ALA A 374 44.86 5.03 -26.02
N MET A 375 44.75 4.12 -25.05
CA MET A 375 45.40 4.28 -23.75
C MET A 375 46.17 3.02 -23.34
N LEU A 376 47.23 3.20 -22.56
CA LEU A 376 47.99 2.13 -21.89
C LEU A 376 47.85 2.31 -20.38
N LEU A 377 47.37 1.27 -19.72
CA LEU A 377 47.24 1.18 -18.26
C LEU A 377 48.21 0.12 -17.74
N PRO A 378 49.41 0.52 -17.27
CA PRO A 378 50.29 -0.36 -16.54
C PRO A 378 49.76 -0.59 -15.12
N LEU A 379 49.35 -1.83 -14.85
CA LEU A 379 48.86 -2.28 -13.54
C LEU A 379 50.02 -2.84 -12.71
N ASP A 380 49.80 -3.04 -11.42
CA ASP A 380 50.77 -3.70 -10.54
C ASP A 380 51.12 -5.10 -11.07
N ASP A 381 52.39 -5.45 -10.93
CA ASP A 381 52.96 -6.73 -11.32
C ASP A 381 52.75 -7.79 -10.24
N LYS A 382 52.20 -7.41 -9.08
CA LYS A 382 51.68 -8.29 -8.04
C LYS A 382 50.15 -8.30 -8.05
N PRO A 383 49.50 -9.42 -7.70
CA PRO A 383 48.04 -9.44 -7.52
C PRO A 383 47.60 -8.42 -6.46
N TRP A 384 46.55 -7.66 -6.76
CA TRP A 384 45.98 -6.73 -5.78
C TRP A 384 45.40 -7.45 -4.56
N SER A 385 45.60 -6.85 -3.39
CA SER A 385 44.97 -7.28 -2.15
C SER A 385 43.56 -6.68 -1.97
N ASP A 386 43.33 -5.47 -2.51
CA ASP A 386 42.03 -4.81 -2.50
C ASP A 386 41.14 -5.28 -3.66
N LYS A 387 39.99 -5.88 -3.32
CA LYS A 387 38.98 -6.35 -4.29
C LYS A 387 38.31 -5.21 -5.05
N GLY A 388 38.35 -3.98 -4.54
CA GLY A 388 37.78 -2.79 -5.17
C GLY A 388 38.69 -2.16 -6.24
N MET A 389 39.93 -2.60 -6.38
CA MET A 389 40.92 -1.92 -7.23
C MET A 389 40.51 -1.90 -8.71
N ALA A 390 40.01 -3.02 -9.25
CA ALA A 390 39.54 -3.09 -10.64
C ALA A 390 38.43 -2.06 -10.94
N VAL A 391 37.52 -1.85 -9.99
CA VAL A 391 36.43 -0.86 -10.10
C VAL A 391 37.00 0.56 -10.08
N GLN A 392 37.99 0.84 -9.24
CA GLN A 392 38.65 2.15 -9.21
C GLN A 392 39.33 2.48 -10.54
N VAL A 393 40.07 1.51 -11.11
CA VAL A 393 40.72 1.64 -12.43
C VAL A 393 39.69 1.88 -13.54
N LYS A 394 38.60 1.09 -13.55
CA LYS A 394 37.53 1.25 -14.54
C LYS A 394 36.83 2.60 -14.43
N ASN A 395 36.58 3.07 -13.21
CA ASN A 395 35.94 4.37 -12.98
C ASN A 395 36.84 5.54 -13.43
N SER A 396 38.16 5.44 -13.22
CA SER A 396 39.10 6.51 -13.60
C SER A 396 39.28 6.71 -15.10
N ILE A 397 38.79 5.79 -15.93
CA ILE A 397 38.87 5.85 -17.41
C ILE A 397 37.50 5.91 -18.09
N SER A 398 36.41 5.86 -17.31
CA SER A 398 35.05 5.66 -17.82
C SER A 398 34.54 6.83 -18.66
N ASP A 399 34.97 8.05 -18.37
CA ASP A 399 34.63 9.28 -19.08
C ASP A 399 35.39 9.45 -20.41
N LEU A 400 36.53 8.79 -20.56
CA LEU A 400 37.39 8.91 -21.75
C LEU A 400 36.85 8.16 -22.98
N SER A 401 36.14 7.05 -22.78
CA SER A 401 35.50 6.25 -23.86
C SER A 401 36.41 5.93 -25.06
N HIS A 402 37.70 5.63 -24.82
CA HIS A 402 38.63 5.33 -25.92
C HIS A 402 38.36 3.94 -26.54
N PRO A 403 38.45 3.81 -27.88
CA PRO A 403 38.17 2.55 -28.58
C PRO A 403 39.23 1.47 -28.38
N VAL A 404 40.41 1.80 -27.85
CA VAL A 404 41.49 0.85 -27.58
C VAL A 404 42.12 1.13 -26.21
N ILE A 405 42.20 0.11 -25.37
CA ILE A 405 42.81 0.15 -24.04
C ILE A 405 43.77 -1.04 -23.94
N PHE A 406 45.03 -0.77 -23.69
CA PHE A 406 46.05 -1.77 -23.41
C PHE A 406 46.24 -1.90 -21.90
N LEU A 407 46.30 -3.14 -21.40
CA LEU A 407 46.56 -3.46 -20.00
C LEU A 407 47.83 -4.29 -19.91
N THR A 408 48.79 -3.87 -19.10
CA THR A 408 49.98 -4.64 -18.74
C THR A 408 50.01 -4.86 -17.23
N GLY A 409 50.79 -5.84 -16.75
CA GLY A 409 50.95 -6.13 -15.32
C GLY A 409 50.59 -7.57 -14.97
N HIS A 410 50.30 -7.83 -13.69
CA HIS A 410 49.92 -9.16 -13.23
C HIS A 410 48.63 -9.63 -13.91
N MET A 411 48.64 -10.84 -14.49
CA MET A 411 47.53 -11.32 -15.31
C MET A 411 46.20 -11.41 -14.54
N GLN A 412 46.23 -11.65 -13.22
CA GLN A 412 45.01 -11.61 -12.40
C GLN A 412 44.38 -10.20 -12.40
N ASN A 413 45.18 -9.14 -12.19
CA ASN A 413 44.71 -7.76 -12.20
C ASN A 413 44.14 -7.39 -13.59
N VAL A 414 44.84 -7.82 -14.65
CA VAL A 414 44.40 -7.64 -16.04
C VAL A 414 43.03 -8.28 -16.26
N ILE A 415 42.84 -9.54 -15.85
CA ILE A 415 41.55 -10.25 -15.98
C ILE A 415 40.44 -9.53 -15.23
N ASP A 416 40.72 -9.06 -14.02
CA ASP A 416 39.74 -8.38 -13.18
C ASP A 416 39.30 -7.04 -13.80
N VAL A 417 40.23 -6.27 -14.37
CA VAL A 417 39.89 -5.05 -15.13
C VAL A 417 39.13 -5.38 -16.42
N VAL A 418 39.52 -6.41 -17.18
CA VAL A 418 38.79 -6.82 -18.40
C VAL A 418 37.33 -7.14 -18.09
N ARG A 419 37.09 -7.90 -17.01
CA ARG A 419 35.73 -8.24 -16.55
C ARG A 419 34.95 -7.00 -16.12
N GLU A 420 35.59 -6.09 -15.40
CA GLU A 420 34.94 -4.90 -14.86
C GLU A 420 34.61 -3.84 -15.93
N VAL A 421 35.50 -3.67 -16.92
CA VAL A 421 35.25 -2.81 -18.09
C VAL A 421 34.15 -3.39 -18.98
N GLY A 422 34.09 -4.72 -19.09
CA GLY A 422 33.02 -5.44 -19.77
C GLY A 422 32.88 -5.05 -21.24
N MET A 423 34.00 -4.85 -21.93
CA MET A 423 34.08 -4.66 -23.40
C MET A 423 34.78 -5.87 -24.03
N HIS A 424 34.74 -5.97 -25.35
CA HIS A 424 35.50 -7.01 -26.06
C HIS A 424 36.99 -6.86 -25.75
N ALA A 425 37.67 -7.98 -25.56
CA ALA A 425 39.09 -7.99 -25.28
C ALA A 425 39.79 -9.21 -25.89
N VAL A 426 41.10 -9.07 -26.09
CA VAL A 426 42.00 -10.19 -26.38
C VAL A 426 43.04 -10.22 -25.28
N LEU A 427 43.03 -11.29 -24.49
CA LEU A 427 44.10 -11.57 -23.53
C LEU A 427 45.25 -12.20 -24.30
N VAL A 428 46.44 -11.68 -24.08
CA VAL A 428 47.68 -12.01 -24.78
C VAL A 428 48.78 -12.26 -23.75
N GLU A 429 49.92 -12.78 -24.17
CA GLU A 429 51.06 -12.95 -23.27
C GLU A 429 51.48 -11.59 -22.70
N GLY A 430 51.40 -11.47 -21.36
CA GLY A 430 51.79 -10.28 -20.63
C GLY A 430 50.70 -9.21 -20.43
N GLY A 431 49.49 -9.38 -20.98
CA GLY A 431 48.46 -8.37 -20.82
C GLY A 431 47.14 -8.62 -21.57
N ALA A 432 46.39 -7.55 -21.82
CA ALA A 432 45.18 -7.59 -22.62
C ALA A 432 44.98 -6.34 -23.47
N ILE A 433 44.27 -6.51 -24.58
CA ILE A 433 43.85 -5.44 -25.49
C ILE A 433 42.32 -5.40 -25.45
N ILE A 434 41.76 -4.40 -24.79
CA ILE A 434 40.31 -4.14 -24.77
C ILE A 434 39.99 -3.20 -25.93
N THR A 435 38.93 -3.50 -26.69
CA THR A 435 38.58 -2.67 -27.84
C THR A 435 37.08 -2.66 -28.16
N SER A 436 36.61 -1.54 -28.72
CA SER A 436 35.31 -1.45 -29.40
C SER A 436 35.41 -1.69 -30.91
N LEU A 437 36.60 -1.96 -31.45
CA LEU A 437 36.81 -2.25 -32.85
C LEU A 437 36.55 -3.74 -33.13
N PRO A 438 36.03 -4.10 -34.33
CA PRO A 438 35.92 -5.50 -34.72
C PRO A 438 37.31 -6.18 -34.77
N ILE A 439 37.48 -7.26 -34.01
CA ILE A 439 38.69 -8.08 -34.01
C ILE A 439 38.66 -9.01 -35.23
N ILE A 440 39.69 -8.93 -36.07
CA ILE A 440 39.85 -9.75 -37.29
C ILE A 440 40.60 -11.04 -36.96
N SER A 441 41.70 -10.91 -36.24
CA SER A 441 42.58 -12.01 -35.84
C SER A 441 43.34 -11.67 -34.56
N SER A 442 43.89 -12.69 -33.90
CA SER A 442 44.72 -12.54 -32.70
C SER A 442 45.98 -13.38 -32.79
N SER A 443 47.04 -12.95 -32.11
CA SER A 443 48.34 -13.60 -32.00
C SER A 443 48.76 -13.71 -30.53
N ALA A 444 49.93 -14.29 -30.24
CA ALA A 444 50.40 -14.44 -28.86
C ALA A 444 50.62 -13.09 -28.17
N HIS A 445 50.96 -12.04 -28.92
CA HIS A 445 51.29 -10.72 -28.38
C HIS A 445 50.41 -9.58 -28.93
N GLY A 446 49.30 -9.87 -29.62
CA GLY A 446 48.49 -8.83 -30.22
C GLY A 446 47.20 -9.26 -30.89
N ALA A 447 46.58 -8.30 -31.57
CA ALA A 447 45.38 -8.49 -32.37
C ALA A 447 45.37 -7.55 -33.58
N SER A 448 44.82 -8.01 -34.70
CA SER A 448 44.49 -7.14 -35.84
C SER A 448 43.01 -6.78 -35.75
N VAL A 449 42.72 -5.49 -35.90
CA VAL A 449 41.36 -4.95 -35.80
C VAL A 449 40.97 -4.20 -37.07
N GLN A 450 39.68 -4.16 -37.36
CA GLN A 450 39.13 -3.36 -38.44
C GLN A 450 38.94 -1.92 -37.96
N PHE A 451 39.77 -0.99 -38.45
CA PHE A 451 39.69 0.42 -38.06
C PHE A 451 38.56 1.13 -38.81
N SER A 452 38.51 0.96 -40.13
CA SER A 452 37.47 1.49 -41.03
C SER A 452 37.12 0.45 -42.08
N GLU A 453 36.21 0.72 -43.02
CA GLU A 453 35.87 -0.23 -44.10
C GLU A 453 37.09 -0.67 -44.95
N LYS A 454 38.13 0.16 -45.02
CA LYS A 454 39.29 -0.05 -45.91
C LYS A 454 40.60 -0.27 -45.16
N LYS A 455 40.65 0.06 -43.87
CA LYS A 455 41.89 0.09 -43.08
C LYS A 455 41.84 -0.90 -41.95
N THR A 456 42.92 -1.67 -41.82
CA THR A 456 43.18 -2.53 -40.68
C THR A 456 44.34 -1.96 -39.86
N LEU A 457 44.37 -2.31 -38.59
CA LEU A 457 45.38 -1.85 -37.65
C LEU A 457 45.84 -3.05 -36.81
N ARG A 458 47.15 -3.18 -36.62
CA ARG A 458 47.72 -4.11 -35.64
C ARG A 458 47.86 -3.41 -34.29
N LEU A 459 47.31 -4.05 -33.27
CA LEU A 459 47.49 -3.69 -31.86
C LEU A 459 48.42 -4.73 -31.24
N ALA A 460 49.57 -4.31 -30.74
CA ALA A 460 50.57 -5.19 -30.14
C ALA A 460 50.87 -4.75 -28.71
N LEU A 461 51.25 -5.73 -27.88
CA LEU A 461 51.55 -5.52 -26.48
C LEU A 461 52.89 -6.15 -26.12
N ALA A 462 53.73 -5.40 -25.43
CA ALA A 462 54.98 -5.89 -24.86
C ALA A 462 55.00 -5.64 -23.36
N TYR A 463 55.18 -6.70 -22.57
CA TYR A 463 55.34 -6.63 -21.13
C TYR A 463 56.59 -7.43 -20.75
N LEU A 464 57.68 -6.71 -20.44
CA LEU A 464 59.01 -7.28 -20.24
C LEU A 464 59.54 -6.95 -18.82
N PRO A 465 58.93 -7.49 -17.76
CA PRO A 465 59.28 -7.18 -16.38
C PRO A 465 60.74 -7.51 -16.06
N GLU A 466 61.45 -6.53 -15.50
CA GLU A 466 62.83 -6.63 -15.04
C GLU A 466 63.03 -5.59 -13.93
N TYR A 467 63.47 -6.02 -12.75
CA TYR A 467 63.58 -5.12 -11.58
C TYR A 467 65.00 -4.95 -11.08
N LYS A 468 65.93 -5.81 -11.50
CA LYS A 468 67.29 -5.86 -10.97
C LYS A 468 68.11 -4.65 -11.41
N VAL A 469 67.94 -4.16 -12.63
CA VAL A 469 68.72 -3.02 -13.12
C VAL A 469 68.43 -1.78 -12.29
N LEU A 470 67.15 -1.39 -12.18
CA LEU A 470 66.75 -0.19 -11.46
C LEU A 470 66.94 -0.34 -9.94
N SER A 471 66.73 -1.53 -9.37
CA SER A 471 67.02 -1.77 -7.94
C SER A 471 68.52 -1.75 -7.62
N THR A 472 69.37 -2.27 -8.52
CA THR A 472 70.83 -2.18 -8.39
C THR A 472 71.28 -0.72 -8.49
N PHE A 473 70.69 0.05 -9.41
CA PHE A 473 70.94 1.48 -9.53
C PHE A 473 70.56 2.23 -8.25
N ALA A 474 69.35 2.02 -7.74
CA ALA A 474 68.86 2.67 -6.53
C ALA A 474 69.66 2.31 -5.27
N SER A 475 70.31 1.15 -5.24
CA SER A 475 71.20 0.73 -4.15
C SER A 475 72.67 1.12 -4.34
N GLY A 476 73.01 1.83 -5.43
CA GLY A 476 74.37 2.28 -5.73
C GLY A 476 75.31 1.18 -6.25
N GLY A 477 74.77 0.05 -6.72
CA GLY A 477 75.54 -1.04 -7.31
C GLY A 477 75.86 -0.84 -8.79
N ASP A 478 76.57 -1.81 -9.38
CA ASP A 478 76.92 -1.82 -10.81
C ASP A 478 75.74 -2.27 -11.68
N TRP A 479 74.78 -1.35 -11.85
CA TRP A 479 73.58 -1.57 -12.64
C TRP A 479 73.85 -1.76 -14.13
N GLN A 480 74.96 -1.22 -14.67
CA GLN A 480 75.32 -1.34 -16.08
C GLN A 480 75.76 -2.77 -16.42
N ALA A 481 76.52 -3.43 -15.53
CA ALA A 481 76.86 -4.84 -15.70
C ALA A 481 75.61 -5.74 -15.65
N VAL A 482 74.69 -5.45 -14.72
CA VAL A 482 73.40 -6.16 -14.64
C VAL A 482 72.59 -5.98 -15.92
N GLN A 483 72.48 -4.73 -16.40
CA GLN A 483 71.77 -4.38 -17.62
C GLN A 483 72.33 -5.13 -18.83
N LYS A 484 73.66 -5.17 -19.02
CA LYS A 484 74.30 -5.94 -20.09
C LYS A 484 74.00 -7.44 -20.00
N SER A 485 73.96 -8.00 -18.79
CA SER A 485 73.70 -9.43 -18.59
C SER A 485 72.28 -9.86 -18.95
N VAL A 486 71.30 -8.96 -18.81
CA VAL A 486 69.87 -9.24 -19.10
C VAL A 486 69.44 -8.79 -20.49
N THR A 487 70.22 -7.94 -21.16
CA THR A 487 69.85 -7.30 -22.44
C THR A 487 69.48 -8.29 -23.53
N GLN A 488 70.31 -9.32 -23.76
CA GLN A 488 70.15 -10.21 -24.92
C GLN A 488 68.79 -10.91 -24.90
N ALA A 489 68.44 -11.55 -23.79
CA ALA A 489 67.17 -12.27 -23.65
C ALA A 489 65.97 -11.33 -23.86
N ARG A 490 66.04 -10.10 -23.32
CA ARG A 490 64.95 -9.12 -23.45
C ARG A 490 64.80 -8.60 -24.88
N GLN A 491 65.91 -8.37 -25.59
CA GLN A 491 65.88 -8.00 -27.00
C GLN A 491 65.34 -9.14 -27.87
N GLU A 492 65.68 -10.39 -27.58
CA GLU A 492 65.13 -11.56 -28.28
C GLU A 492 63.60 -11.66 -28.09
N SER A 493 63.10 -11.47 -26.87
CA SER A 493 61.66 -11.40 -26.60
C SER A 493 60.98 -10.24 -27.34
N LEU A 494 61.56 -9.05 -27.31
CA LEU A 494 61.00 -7.89 -28.01
C LEU A 494 60.99 -8.07 -29.53
N LYS A 495 62.04 -8.65 -30.11
CA LYS A 495 62.09 -9.01 -31.54
C LYS A 495 61.02 -10.00 -31.93
N ALA A 496 60.73 -11.00 -31.09
CA ALA A 496 59.66 -11.96 -31.34
C ALA A 496 58.29 -11.28 -31.44
N ILE A 497 58.00 -10.33 -30.53
CA ILE A 497 56.76 -9.53 -30.53
C ILE A 497 56.67 -8.68 -31.80
N ILE A 498 57.75 -7.99 -32.17
CA ILE A 498 57.78 -7.13 -33.37
C ILE A 498 57.55 -7.97 -34.63
N ALA A 499 58.17 -9.15 -34.71
CA ALA A 499 58.18 -10.02 -35.88
C ALA A 499 56.81 -10.63 -36.24
N GLU A 500 55.82 -10.66 -35.34
CA GLU A 500 54.49 -11.19 -35.73
C GLU A 500 53.72 -10.28 -36.70
N GLY A 501 54.21 -9.08 -37.01
CA GLY A 501 53.56 -8.16 -37.96
C GLY A 501 54.53 -7.50 -38.93
N SER A 502 53.98 -6.99 -40.03
CA SER A 502 54.77 -6.43 -41.12
C SER A 502 55.22 -4.99 -40.83
N VAL A 503 56.39 -4.60 -41.34
CA VAL A 503 56.90 -3.21 -41.34
C VAL A 503 56.00 -2.26 -42.13
N THR A 504 55.20 -2.80 -43.06
CA THR A 504 54.26 -2.01 -43.89
C THR A 504 52.88 -1.83 -43.26
N GLU A 505 52.57 -2.58 -42.21
CA GLU A 505 51.26 -2.54 -41.55
C GLU A 505 51.24 -1.44 -40.48
N PRO A 506 50.20 -0.56 -40.46
CA PRO A 506 49.95 0.33 -39.33
C PRO A 506 49.92 -0.47 -38.03
N THR A 507 50.81 -0.12 -37.10
CA THR A 507 50.98 -0.86 -35.84
C THR A 507 51.06 0.12 -34.68
N LEU A 508 50.25 -0.13 -33.67
CA LEU A 508 50.35 0.49 -32.36
C LEU A 508 50.88 -0.55 -31.37
N LEU A 509 52.00 -0.25 -30.71
CA LEU A 509 52.65 -1.11 -29.74
C LEU A 509 52.62 -0.43 -28.37
N ALA A 510 51.84 -0.98 -27.44
CA ALA A 510 51.91 -0.60 -26.04
C ALA A 510 52.98 -1.43 -25.34
N ALA A 511 53.93 -0.79 -24.67
CA ALA A 511 55.12 -1.46 -24.16
C ALA A 511 55.46 -1.03 -22.73
N SER A 512 55.34 -1.97 -21.78
CA SER A 512 55.93 -1.87 -20.45
C SER A 512 57.31 -2.53 -20.51
N LEU A 513 58.33 -1.71 -20.73
CA LEU A 513 59.69 -2.15 -20.99
C LEU A 513 60.53 -2.26 -19.72
N PHE A 514 60.10 -1.72 -18.57
CA PHE A 514 60.90 -1.74 -17.32
C PHE A 514 62.35 -1.26 -17.50
N GLU A 515 62.56 -0.41 -18.49
CA GLU A 515 63.84 0.11 -18.92
C GLU A 515 63.59 1.55 -19.37
N PRO A 516 64.36 2.54 -18.89
CA PRO A 516 64.26 3.90 -19.38
C PRO A 516 64.63 4.01 -20.86
N SER A 517 64.34 5.15 -21.47
CA SER A 517 64.82 5.41 -22.83
C SER A 517 66.17 6.12 -22.79
N HIS A 518 67.06 5.80 -23.74
CA HIS A 518 68.32 6.52 -23.96
C HIS A 518 68.11 8.01 -24.25
N GLN A 519 66.88 8.36 -24.60
CA GLN A 519 66.42 9.70 -24.85
C GLN A 519 66.00 10.47 -23.59
N ASP A 520 65.67 9.78 -22.50
CA ASP A 520 65.29 10.36 -21.21
C ASP A 520 66.52 10.54 -20.29
N TRP A 521 67.52 9.67 -20.47
CA TRP A 521 68.83 9.70 -19.81
C TRP A 521 69.84 10.39 -20.73
N ASN A 522 70.04 11.68 -20.48
CA ASN A 522 70.96 12.50 -21.25
C ASN A 522 71.48 13.67 -20.42
N THR A 523 72.57 14.28 -20.88
CA THR A 523 73.24 15.42 -20.21
C THR A 523 72.32 16.62 -19.90
N PHE A 524 71.21 16.81 -20.62
CA PHE A 524 70.27 17.92 -20.43
C PHE A 524 69.06 17.56 -19.54
N SER A 525 69.00 16.34 -19.00
CA SER A 525 67.90 15.92 -18.14
C SER A 525 67.81 16.80 -16.88
N PRO A 526 66.60 17.21 -16.47
CA PRO A 526 66.42 17.99 -15.23
C PRO A 526 66.57 17.13 -13.97
N ILE A 527 66.62 15.80 -14.13
CA ILE A 527 66.82 14.86 -13.03
C ILE A 527 68.29 14.50 -12.96
N ALA A 528 68.96 14.90 -11.88
CA ALA A 528 70.42 14.85 -11.75
C ALA A 528 71.03 13.48 -12.04
N TYR A 529 70.39 12.40 -11.57
CA TYR A 529 70.92 11.05 -11.75
C TYR A 529 70.75 10.51 -13.19
N ARG A 530 69.97 11.19 -14.03
CA ARG A 530 69.81 10.89 -15.46
C ARG A 530 70.77 11.67 -16.35
N GLN A 531 71.61 12.55 -15.78
CA GLN A 531 72.60 13.35 -16.52
C GLN A 531 73.82 12.51 -16.93
N VAL A 532 73.55 11.39 -17.57
CA VAL A 532 74.52 10.48 -18.15
C VAL A 532 73.96 9.98 -19.47
N ASP A 533 74.76 10.11 -20.53
CA ASP A 533 74.38 9.56 -21.82
C ASP A 533 74.59 8.04 -21.75
N TYR A 534 73.49 7.29 -21.72
CA TYR A 534 73.51 5.82 -21.67
C TYR A 534 72.56 5.22 -22.70
N LEU A 535 73.04 4.21 -23.43
CA LEU A 535 72.22 3.50 -24.40
C LEU A 535 71.38 2.45 -23.67
N TRP A 536 70.08 2.71 -23.63
CA TRP A 536 69.07 1.75 -23.21
C TRP A 536 68.59 0.94 -24.43
N PRO A 537 68.92 -0.36 -24.51
CA PRO A 537 68.86 -1.16 -25.73
C PRO A 537 67.45 -1.48 -26.23
N LEU A 538 66.42 -1.49 -25.37
CA LEU A 538 65.07 -1.85 -25.80
C LEU A 538 64.40 -0.71 -26.58
N SER A 539 64.55 0.54 -26.14
CA SER A 539 64.00 1.68 -26.87
C SER A 539 64.75 1.93 -28.19
N THR A 540 66.08 1.78 -28.19
CA THR A 540 66.88 1.85 -29.42
C THR A 540 66.47 0.79 -30.43
N LEU A 541 66.25 -0.45 -30.00
CA LEU A 541 65.77 -1.52 -30.88
C LEU A 541 64.44 -1.18 -31.55
N LEU A 542 63.51 -0.56 -30.82
CA LEU A 542 62.21 -0.15 -31.40
C LEU A 542 62.37 0.94 -32.46
N GLU A 543 63.24 1.91 -32.22
CA GLU A 543 63.57 2.95 -33.20
C GLU A 543 64.21 2.38 -34.47
N ASP A 544 65.15 1.44 -34.31
CA ASP A 544 65.77 0.71 -35.42
C ASP A 544 64.72 -0.04 -36.27
N GLU A 545 63.66 -0.55 -35.61
CA GLU A 545 62.51 -1.22 -36.23
C GLU A 545 61.41 -0.25 -36.72
N GLN A 546 61.74 1.04 -36.84
CA GLN A 546 60.90 2.13 -37.34
C GLN A 546 59.65 2.44 -36.49
N PHE A 547 59.71 2.15 -35.19
CA PHE A 547 58.71 2.63 -34.25
C PHE A 547 59.07 4.02 -33.73
N TYR A 548 58.08 4.89 -33.66
CA TYR A 548 58.19 6.22 -33.07
C TYR A 548 57.64 6.22 -31.65
N ASP A 549 58.43 6.69 -30.70
CA ASP A 549 57.99 6.99 -29.33
C ASP A 549 56.98 8.14 -29.37
N VAL A 550 55.72 7.82 -29.08
CA VAL A 550 54.57 8.73 -29.25
C VAL A 550 54.64 9.89 -28.27
N TYR A 551 55.09 9.64 -27.04
CA TYR A 551 55.15 10.68 -26.03
C TYR A 551 56.17 11.75 -26.44
N ARG A 552 57.35 11.33 -26.89
CA ARG A 552 58.38 12.27 -27.36
C ARG A 552 58.03 12.96 -28.65
N ALA A 553 57.41 12.27 -29.59
CA ALA A 553 57.00 12.85 -30.87
C ALA A 553 56.00 14.01 -30.71
N THR A 554 55.25 14.03 -29.61
CA THR A 554 54.15 14.99 -29.38
C THR A 554 54.44 16.02 -28.28
N HIS A 555 55.53 15.88 -27.51
CA HIS A 555 55.92 16.82 -26.45
C HIS A 555 57.20 17.61 -26.78
N PHE A 556 57.05 18.93 -26.92
CA PHE A 556 58.16 19.87 -27.18
C PHE A 556 59.17 19.96 -26.02
N SER A 557 58.71 19.74 -24.78
CA SER A 557 59.53 19.77 -23.57
C SER A 557 59.96 18.39 -23.09
N SER A 558 59.99 17.37 -23.96
CA SER A 558 60.32 15.99 -23.58
C SER A 558 61.74 15.81 -23.03
N ALA A 559 62.60 16.82 -23.15
CA ALA A 559 63.89 16.88 -22.47
C ALA A 559 63.78 17.24 -20.98
N THR A 560 62.74 17.98 -20.59
CA THR A 560 62.50 18.46 -19.21
C THR A 560 61.29 17.79 -18.53
N ASP A 561 60.40 17.16 -19.30
CA ASP A 561 59.34 16.30 -18.79
C ASP A 561 59.34 14.99 -19.58
N ALA A 562 59.90 13.95 -18.96
CA ALA A 562 60.05 12.65 -19.60
C ALA A 562 58.77 11.81 -19.56
N GLY A 563 57.66 12.29 -18.97
CA GLY A 563 56.43 11.49 -18.85
C GLY A 563 56.60 10.28 -17.95
N ASN A 564 56.99 10.50 -16.69
CA ASN A 564 57.32 9.41 -15.76
C ASN A 564 56.10 8.55 -15.43
N THR A 565 56.13 7.28 -15.80
CA THR A 565 55.06 6.29 -15.58
C THR A 565 55.22 5.51 -14.28
N LEU A 566 56.41 5.56 -13.68
CA LEU A 566 56.73 4.95 -12.39
C LEU A 566 57.28 6.02 -11.44
N LEU A 567 56.67 6.15 -10.26
CA LEU A 567 57.16 6.99 -9.17
C LEU A 567 57.41 6.11 -7.95
N LYS A 568 58.60 6.23 -7.35
CA LYS A 568 59.01 5.52 -6.14
C LYS A 568 59.93 6.39 -5.29
N LYS A 569 59.39 7.07 -4.27
CA LYS A 569 60.13 8.00 -3.39
C LYS A 569 60.97 9.00 -4.21
N ASP A 570 62.30 8.91 -4.17
CA ASP A 570 63.24 9.79 -4.88
C ASP A 570 63.51 9.37 -6.33
N PHE A 571 62.91 8.27 -6.76
CA PHE A 571 63.08 7.67 -8.07
C PHE A 571 61.81 7.90 -8.90
N LYS A 572 61.96 8.47 -10.09
CA LYS A 572 60.86 8.64 -11.04
C LYS A 572 61.38 8.14 -12.36
N GLU A 573 60.70 7.29 -13.09
CA GLU A 573 61.14 6.84 -14.41
C GLU A 573 59.96 6.71 -15.37
N ARG A 574 60.26 6.90 -16.65
CA ARG A 574 59.38 6.43 -17.72
C ARG A 574 59.86 5.05 -18.11
N ILE A 575 58.99 4.06 -17.95
CA ILE A 575 59.28 2.66 -18.32
C ILE A 575 58.12 2.03 -19.11
N ASP A 576 57.01 2.75 -19.24
CA ASP A 576 55.85 2.36 -20.03
C ASP A 576 55.72 3.35 -21.19
N TYR A 577 55.43 2.81 -22.37
CA TYR A 577 55.52 3.53 -23.63
C TYR A 577 54.37 3.17 -24.55
N MET A 578 53.99 4.15 -25.38
CA MET A 578 53.22 3.89 -26.57
C MET A 578 54.12 4.16 -27.78
N PHE A 579 54.25 3.17 -28.66
CA PHE A 579 55.03 3.25 -29.88
C PHE A 579 54.13 3.09 -31.09
N SER A 580 54.41 3.82 -32.16
CA SER A 580 53.62 3.75 -33.40
C SER A 580 54.49 3.52 -34.62
N ARG A 581 53.99 2.75 -35.59
CA ARG A 581 54.64 2.53 -36.89
C ARG A 581 53.60 2.67 -37.99
N LYS A 582 53.95 3.38 -39.06
CA LYS A 582 53.03 3.74 -40.17
C LYS A 582 51.73 4.40 -39.70
N MET A 583 51.81 5.15 -38.61
CA MET A 583 50.74 5.97 -38.06
C MET A 583 51.33 7.32 -37.68
N LEU A 584 50.53 8.38 -37.72
CA LEU A 584 50.99 9.71 -37.33
C LEU A 584 50.52 10.01 -35.89
N PRO A 585 51.43 10.13 -34.91
CA PRO A 585 51.10 10.61 -33.57
C PRO A 585 50.56 12.04 -33.62
N LEU A 586 49.47 12.32 -32.90
CA LEU A 586 48.86 13.64 -32.84
C LEU A 586 49.00 14.28 -31.46
N ALA A 587 48.68 13.53 -30.40
CA ALA A 587 48.81 13.99 -29.02
C ALA A 587 49.10 12.82 -28.08
N SER A 588 49.66 13.15 -26.92
CA SER A 588 49.75 12.23 -25.78
C SER A 588 49.63 12.98 -24.46
N SER A 589 49.30 12.27 -23.39
CA SER A 589 49.31 12.79 -22.02
C SER A 589 49.48 11.65 -21.03
N MET A 590 49.99 11.97 -19.84
CA MET A 590 49.94 11.06 -18.69
C MET A 590 48.50 10.90 -18.21
N LEU A 591 48.18 9.72 -17.65
CA LEU A 591 46.87 9.37 -17.12
C LEU A 591 47.00 8.83 -15.70
N THR A 592 46.13 9.28 -14.80
CA THR A 592 45.96 8.68 -13.48
C THR A 592 45.07 7.45 -13.55
N ILE A 593 45.53 6.33 -12.99
CA ILE A 593 44.88 5.02 -13.06
C ILE A 593 44.27 4.67 -11.69
N GLY A 594 43.29 5.45 -11.23
CA GLY A 594 42.63 5.20 -9.94
C GLY A 594 43.61 4.97 -8.79
N GLY A 595 43.44 3.85 -8.07
CA GLY A 595 44.29 3.49 -6.93
C GLY A 595 45.75 3.14 -7.28
N GLU A 596 46.09 2.81 -8.53
CA GLU A 596 47.48 2.57 -8.96
C GLU A 596 48.34 3.84 -8.93
N SER A 597 47.71 5.00 -9.14
CA SER A 597 48.40 6.29 -9.08
C SER A 597 48.52 6.86 -7.66
N VAL A 598 48.03 6.12 -6.67
CA VAL A 598 48.24 6.40 -5.25
C VAL A 598 49.41 5.53 -4.78
N ALA A 599 50.37 6.14 -4.07
CA ALA A 599 51.53 5.40 -3.59
C ALA A 599 51.11 4.23 -2.68
N ASP A 600 51.56 3.03 -3.02
CA ASP A 600 51.33 1.82 -2.23
C ASP A 600 52.20 1.78 -0.95
N ALA A 601 52.16 0.64 -0.24
CA ALA A 601 52.97 0.44 0.96
C ALA A 601 54.49 0.48 0.70
N ASP A 602 54.93 0.18 -0.52
CA ASP A 602 56.32 0.29 -0.97
C ASP A 602 56.67 1.70 -1.48
N GLY A 603 55.69 2.62 -1.48
CA GLY A 603 55.80 3.99 -1.98
C GLY A 603 55.80 4.09 -3.50
N ILE A 604 55.27 3.08 -4.20
CA ILE A 604 55.21 2.97 -5.66
C ILE A 604 53.86 3.50 -6.15
N ALA A 605 53.88 4.39 -7.14
CA ALA A 605 52.71 4.83 -7.88
C ALA A 605 52.96 4.66 -9.39
N ARG A 606 51.95 4.17 -10.11
CA ARG A 606 51.99 3.98 -11.56
C ARG A 606 51.04 4.94 -12.27
N TYR A 607 51.43 5.35 -13.47
CA TYR A 607 50.66 6.23 -14.34
C TYR A 607 50.58 5.65 -15.75
N GLY A 608 49.44 5.89 -16.38
CA GLY A 608 49.16 5.43 -17.73
C GLY A 608 49.49 6.50 -18.76
N LEU A 609 49.21 6.15 -20.02
CA LEU A 609 49.35 7.03 -21.16
C LEU A 609 48.04 7.06 -21.94
N VAL A 610 47.60 8.25 -22.31
CA VAL A 610 46.57 8.44 -23.35
C VAL A 610 47.22 9.02 -24.58
N THR A 611 46.78 8.58 -25.75
CA THR A 611 47.41 8.90 -27.03
C THR A 611 46.37 8.99 -28.15
N SER A 612 46.65 9.81 -29.16
CA SER A 612 45.83 9.91 -30.36
C SER A 612 46.65 9.87 -31.65
N PHE A 613 46.06 9.30 -32.69
CA PHE A 613 46.73 9.01 -33.96
C PHE A 613 45.85 9.30 -35.16
N LEU A 614 46.49 9.65 -36.28
CA LEU A 614 45.90 9.51 -37.61
C LEU A 614 46.40 8.21 -38.24
N VAL A 615 45.46 7.35 -38.64
CA VAL A 615 45.75 6.09 -39.35
C VAL A 615 45.72 6.38 -40.86
N PRO A 616 46.87 6.44 -41.56
CA PRO A 616 46.96 6.88 -42.94
C PRO A 616 46.20 6.00 -43.93
#